data_AF-A0A1Y2ZX49-F1
#
_entry.id   AF-A0A1Y2ZX49-F1
#
_cell.length_a   1.000
_cell.length_b   1.000
_cell.length_c   1.000
_cell.angle_alpha   90.00
_cell.angle_beta   90.00
_cell.angle_gamma   90.00
#
_symmetry.space_group_name_H-M   'P 1'
#
loop_
_entity.id
_entity.type
_entity.pdbx_description
1 polymer ?
#
loop_
_entity_poly.entity_id
_entity_poly.type
_entity_poly.pdbx_seq_one_letter_code
_entity_poly.pdbx_strand_id
1 'polypeptide(L)'
;MTIQAKQKYTAEFKENAVKRANESSNVAKTARELGIKENTLTNWVYQYSRPPKPDKAVRTDEHLYDELKRLKKDVARLTEERDLWTRRQRTLRDAQDRLCQRNTVQTAWILEQSVDYSVALLCSMLSVSRSAYYAWTTAAESRKAQRDKELKTVITAAFI
;
A
#
# COMPACT_ATOMS: atom_id res chain seq x y z
N MET A 1 44.10 -40.23 -29.85
CA MET A 1 43.11 -39.14 -29.70
C MET A 1 43.62 -38.18 -28.64
N THR A 2 44.06 -36.97 -29.01
CA THR A 2 44.59 -35.98 -28.06
C THR A 2 43.43 -35.20 -27.44
N ILE A 3 43.12 -35.48 -26.17
CA ILE A 3 42.15 -34.70 -25.40
C ILE A 3 42.79 -33.35 -25.10
N GLN A 4 42.47 -32.34 -25.90
CA GLN A 4 42.96 -30.98 -25.64
C GLN A 4 42.27 -30.41 -24.40
N ALA A 5 43.07 -30.09 -23.40
CA ALA A 5 42.65 -29.42 -22.17
C ALA A 5 41.88 -28.13 -22.50
N LYS A 6 40.75 -27.93 -21.83
CA LYS A 6 39.88 -26.77 -22.02
C LYS A 6 40.59 -25.52 -21.48
N GLN A 7 41.20 -24.74 -22.37
CA GLN A 7 41.83 -23.47 -22.04
C GLN A 7 40.78 -22.51 -21.44
N LYS A 8 41.07 -21.98 -20.24
CA LYS A 8 40.21 -21.01 -19.55
C LYS A 8 40.58 -19.61 -20.05
N TYR A 9 39.70 -19.03 -20.86
CA TYR A 9 39.83 -17.65 -21.33
C TYR A 9 39.04 -16.70 -20.42
N THR A 10 39.65 -15.55 -20.07
CA THR A 10 39.00 -14.48 -19.29
C THR A 10 37.84 -13.84 -20.08
N ALA A 11 36.91 -13.20 -19.38
CA ALA A 11 35.75 -12.56 -20.01
C ALA A 11 36.19 -11.39 -20.92
N GLU A 12 37.11 -10.55 -20.45
CA GLU A 12 37.68 -9.43 -21.22
C GLU A 12 38.37 -9.89 -22.51
N PHE A 13 39.08 -11.03 -22.45
CA PHE A 13 39.74 -11.57 -23.64
C PHE A 13 38.73 -12.04 -24.69
N LYS A 14 37.61 -12.65 -24.28
CA LYS A 14 36.55 -13.08 -25.21
C LYS A 14 35.89 -11.89 -25.88
N GLU A 15 35.60 -10.83 -25.12
CA GLU A 15 34.98 -9.62 -25.64
C GLU A 15 35.89 -8.91 -26.65
N ASN A 16 37.18 -8.73 -26.31
CA ASN A 16 38.17 -8.15 -27.22
C ASN A 16 38.36 -9.00 -28.49
N ALA A 17 38.37 -10.33 -28.36
CA ALA A 17 38.49 -11.23 -29.51
C ALA A 17 37.27 -11.15 -30.43
N VAL A 18 36.05 -11.07 -29.88
CA VAL A 18 34.81 -10.92 -30.65
C VAL A 18 34.76 -9.55 -31.33
N LYS A 19 35.14 -8.47 -30.65
CA LYS A 19 35.21 -7.12 -31.22
C LYS A 19 36.14 -7.08 -32.42
N ARG A 20 37.35 -7.62 -32.28
CA ARG A 20 38.35 -7.69 -33.36
C ARG A 20 37.90 -8.58 -34.52
N ALA A 21 37.15 -9.64 -34.25
CA ALA A 21 36.57 -10.49 -35.29
C ALA A 21 35.46 -9.80 -36.09
N ASN A 22 34.65 -8.95 -35.45
CA ASN A 22 33.65 -8.13 -36.12
C ASN A 22 34.29 -7.03 -36.98
N GLU A 23 35.39 -6.42 -36.51
CA GLU A 23 36.12 -5.39 -37.25
C GLU A 23 36.87 -5.97 -38.47
N SER A 24 37.42 -7.18 -38.36
CA SER A 24 38.27 -7.78 -39.42
C SER A 24 37.51 -8.49 -40.53
N SER A 25 36.19 -8.69 -40.39
CA SER A 25 35.30 -9.47 -41.29
C SER A 25 35.75 -10.93 -41.58
N ASN A 26 36.92 -11.36 -41.10
CA ASN A 26 37.51 -12.67 -41.35
C ASN A 26 37.94 -13.33 -40.03
N VAL A 27 37.02 -14.15 -39.51
CA VAL A 27 37.16 -14.87 -38.24
C VAL A 27 38.37 -15.82 -38.25
N ALA A 28 38.66 -16.46 -39.38
CA ALA A 28 39.78 -17.39 -39.51
C ALA A 28 41.14 -16.72 -39.35
N LYS A 29 41.30 -15.52 -39.93
CA LYS A 29 42.53 -14.73 -39.83
C LYS A 29 42.74 -14.24 -38.40
N THR A 30 41.71 -13.68 -37.78
CA THR A 30 41.77 -13.20 -36.39
C THR A 30 42.01 -14.33 -35.39
N ALA A 31 41.45 -15.52 -35.62
CA ALA A 31 41.72 -16.69 -34.78
C ALA A 31 43.20 -17.10 -34.83
N ARG A 32 43.82 -17.09 -36.02
CA ARG A 32 45.25 -17.39 -36.18
C ARG A 32 46.15 -16.34 -35.52
N GLU A 33 45.83 -15.05 -35.67
CA GLU A 33 46.57 -13.96 -35.02
C GLU A 33 46.52 -14.04 -33.49
N LEU A 34 45.39 -14.47 -32.93
CA LEU A 34 45.19 -14.63 -31.48
C LEU A 34 45.66 -16.00 -30.96
N GLY A 35 46.10 -16.92 -31.83
CA GLY A 35 46.49 -18.28 -31.45
C GLY A 35 45.32 -19.15 -30.94
N ILE A 36 44.09 -18.80 -31.29
CA ILE A 36 42.86 -19.51 -30.87
C ILE A 36 42.37 -20.39 -32.02
N LYS A 37 41.68 -21.49 -31.69
CA LYS A 37 40.96 -22.27 -32.70
C LYS A 37 39.85 -21.45 -33.34
N GLU A 38 39.75 -21.50 -34.66
CA GLU A 38 38.70 -20.85 -35.45
C GLU A 38 37.30 -21.18 -34.92
N ASN A 39 36.98 -22.47 -34.73
CA ASN A 39 35.68 -22.91 -34.21
C ASN A 39 35.30 -22.29 -32.85
N THR A 40 36.28 -21.95 -32.02
CA THR A 40 36.03 -21.33 -30.71
C THR A 40 35.67 -19.86 -30.87
N LEU A 41 36.37 -19.14 -31.76
CA LEU A 41 36.08 -17.74 -32.04
C LEU A 41 34.73 -17.57 -32.74
N THR A 42 34.41 -18.44 -33.71
CA THR A 42 33.11 -18.45 -34.40
C THR A 42 31.96 -18.69 -33.42
N ASN A 43 32.13 -19.59 -32.45
CA ASN A 43 31.14 -19.84 -31.41
C ASN A 43 30.98 -18.65 -30.46
N TRP A 44 32.05 -17.92 -30.12
CA TRP A 44 31.95 -16.69 -29.33
C TRP A 44 31.24 -15.59 -30.11
N VAL A 45 31.59 -15.35 -31.37
CA VAL A 45 30.89 -14.36 -32.21
C VAL A 45 29.40 -14.71 -32.31
N TYR A 46 29.04 -15.98 -32.45
CA TYR A 46 27.65 -16.43 -32.45
C TYR A 46 26.92 -16.21 -31.10
N GLN A 47 27.60 -16.43 -29.98
CA GLN A 47 27.02 -16.22 -28.65
C GLN A 47 26.85 -14.74 -28.30
N TYR A 48 27.80 -13.89 -28.73
CA TYR A 48 27.75 -12.44 -28.49
C TYR A 48 26.90 -11.68 -29.51
N SER A 49 26.67 -12.24 -30.71
CA SER A 49 25.76 -11.66 -31.73
C SER A 49 24.30 -12.02 -31.49
N ARG A 50 24.01 -13.12 -30.79
CA ARG A 50 22.67 -13.38 -30.30
C ARG A 50 22.39 -12.40 -29.14
N PRO A 51 21.28 -11.65 -29.18
CA PRO A 51 20.84 -10.96 -27.97
C PRO A 51 20.75 -12.01 -26.86
N PRO A 52 21.12 -11.67 -25.60
CA PRO A 52 20.90 -12.56 -24.49
C PRO A 52 19.45 -13.01 -24.62
N LYS A 53 19.21 -14.32 -24.77
CA LYS A 53 17.86 -14.83 -24.64
C LYS A 53 17.35 -14.21 -23.34
N PRO A 54 16.23 -13.48 -23.33
CA PRO A 54 15.68 -13.03 -22.08
C PRO A 54 15.62 -14.28 -21.23
N ASP A 55 16.29 -14.20 -20.09
CA ASP A 55 16.36 -15.30 -19.17
C ASP A 55 14.95 -15.84 -19.02
N LYS A 56 14.77 -17.15 -18.88
CA LYS A 56 13.45 -17.78 -18.71
C LYS A 56 12.78 -17.40 -17.37
N ALA A 57 13.02 -16.17 -16.92
CA ALA A 57 12.34 -15.40 -15.90
C ALA A 57 11.63 -14.18 -16.53
N VAL A 58 11.20 -14.27 -17.79
CA VAL A 58 9.97 -13.57 -18.19
C VAL A 58 8.87 -14.22 -17.37
N ARG A 59 8.72 -13.74 -16.13
CA ARG A 59 7.46 -13.78 -15.39
C ARG A 59 6.42 -13.37 -16.41
N THR A 60 5.62 -14.32 -16.86
CA THR A 60 4.55 -14.09 -17.81
C THR A 60 3.80 -12.84 -17.34
N ASP A 61 3.52 -11.91 -18.23
CA ASP A 61 2.83 -10.64 -17.92
C ASP A 61 1.57 -10.89 -17.03
N GLU A 62 0.93 -12.03 -17.24
CA GLU A 62 -0.17 -12.59 -16.44
C GLU A 62 0.17 -12.80 -14.95
N HIS A 63 1.36 -13.31 -14.63
CA HIS A 63 1.84 -13.51 -13.26
C HIS A 63 2.13 -12.17 -12.54
N LEU A 64 2.61 -11.17 -13.28
CA LEU A 64 2.79 -9.80 -12.77
C LEU A 64 1.43 -9.12 -12.53
N TYR A 65 0.45 -9.32 -13.42
CA TYR A 65 -0.92 -8.82 -13.24
C TYR A 65 -1.60 -9.44 -12.02
N ASP A 66 -1.45 -10.74 -11.80
CA ASP A 66 -1.99 -11.42 -10.62
C ASP A 66 -1.34 -10.96 -9.31
N GLU A 67 -0.02 -10.78 -9.32
CA GLU A 67 0.71 -10.17 -8.20
C GLU A 67 0.22 -8.75 -7.92
N LEU A 68 0.09 -7.91 -8.95
CA LEU A 68 -0.43 -6.54 -8.82
C LEU A 68 -1.86 -6.51 -8.29
N LYS A 69 -2.71 -7.45 -8.71
CA LYS A 69 -4.10 -7.55 -8.22
C LYS A 69 -4.14 -7.95 -6.75
N ARG A 70 -3.30 -8.90 -6.33
CA ARG A 70 -3.16 -9.30 -4.92
C ARG A 70 -2.64 -8.14 -4.07
N LEU A 71 -1.57 -7.50 -4.50
CA LEU A 71 -0.97 -6.32 -3.84
C LEU A 71 -1.98 -5.17 -3.70
N LYS A 72 -2.75 -4.84 -4.74
CA LYS A 72 -3.79 -3.81 -4.65
C LYS A 72 -4.88 -4.15 -3.63
N LYS A 73 -5.28 -5.42 -3.55
CA LYS A 73 -6.27 -5.89 -2.56
C LYS A 73 -5.72 -5.78 -1.14
N ASP A 74 -4.46 -6.15 -0.93
CA ASP A 74 -3.82 -6.04 0.39
C ASP A 74 -3.63 -4.59 0.80
N VAL A 75 -3.25 -3.70 -0.13
CA VAL A 75 -3.16 -2.25 0.12
C VAL A 75 -4.53 -1.66 0.47
N ALA A 76 -5.60 -2.06 -0.23
CA ALA A 76 -6.96 -1.61 0.10
C ALA A 76 -7.36 -2.04 1.52
N ARG A 77 -7.17 -3.32 1.87
CA ARG A 77 -7.44 -3.84 3.22
C ARG A 77 -6.62 -3.11 4.29
N LEU A 78 -5.32 -2.94 4.07
CA LEU A 78 -4.44 -2.25 5.02
C LEU A 78 -4.80 -0.77 5.16
N THR A 79 -5.28 -0.13 4.09
CA THR A 79 -5.77 1.25 4.14
C THR A 79 -7.06 1.34 4.95
N GLU A 80 -7.99 0.41 4.77
CA GLU A 80 -9.20 0.31 5.59
C GLU A 80 -8.88 0.08 7.06
N GLU A 81 -7.99 -0.86 7.37
CA GLU A 81 -7.52 -1.12 8.74
C GLU A 81 -6.84 0.11 9.35
N ARG A 82 -5.95 0.77 8.60
CA ARG A 82 -5.27 1.99 9.02
C ARG A 82 -6.26 3.14 9.24
N ASP A 83 -7.28 3.25 8.40
CA ASP A 83 -8.29 4.29 8.53
C ASP A 83 -9.25 4.00 9.70
N LEU A 84 -9.60 2.73 9.95
CA LEU A 84 -10.32 2.31 11.15
C LEU A 84 -9.50 2.61 12.41
N TRP A 85 -8.19 2.31 12.40
CA TRP A 85 -7.28 2.64 13.49
C TRP A 85 -7.12 4.14 13.69
N THR A 86 -7.00 4.91 12.61
CA THR A 86 -6.88 6.37 12.68
C THR A 86 -8.17 7.00 13.17
N ARG A 87 -9.33 6.52 12.71
CA ARG A 87 -10.64 6.93 13.22
C ARG A 87 -10.77 6.62 14.70
N ARG A 88 -10.41 5.40 15.12
CA ARG A 88 -10.39 5.01 16.54
C ARG A 88 -9.41 5.85 17.37
N GLN A 89 -8.24 6.17 16.84
CA GLN A 89 -7.24 6.98 17.54
C GLN A 89 -7.67 8.44 17.65
N ARG A 90 -8.34 8.98 16.62
CA ARG A 90 -8.96 10.31 16.68
C ARG A 90 -10.08 10.34 17.70
N THR A 91 -11.00 9.37 17.70
CA THR A 91 -12.06 9.30 18.71
C THR A 91 -11.50 9.13 20.12
N LEU A 92 -10.40 8.39 20.30
CA LEU A 92 -9.67 8.28 21.56
C LEU A 92 -9.02 9.60 22.00
N ARG A 93 -8.39 10.34 21.09
CA ARG A 93 -7.79 11.64 21.39
C ARG A 93 -8.86 12.68 21.71
N ASP A 94 -9.92 12.74 20.92
CA ASP A 94 -11.05 13.66 21.15
C ASP A 94 -11.77 13.34 22.45
N ALA A 95 -11.92 12.05 22.78
CA ALA A 95 -12.41 11.61 24.06
C ALA A 95 -11.49 12.02 25.21
N GLN A 96 -10.17 11.93 25.04
CA GLN A 96 -9.18 12.35 26.05
C GLN A 96 -9.21 13.87 26.29
N ASP A 97 -9.29 14.68 25.24
CA ASP A 97 -9.42 16.14 25.35
C ASP A 97 -10.76 16.55 25.98
N ARG A 98 -11.81 15.72 25.82
CA ARG A 98 -13.15 15.94 26.39
C ARG A 98 -13.36 15.27 27.75
N LEU A 99 -12.51 14.34 28.16
CA LEU A 99 -12.46 13.77 29.52
C LEU A 99 -12.18 14.88 30.55
N CYS A 100 -11.46 15.94 30.14
CA CYS A 100 -11.26 17.16 30.93
C CYS A 100 -12.45 18.15 30.90
N GLN A 101 -13.50 17.89 30.11
CA GLN A 101 -14.65 18.78 29.94
C GLN A 101 -15.85 18.33 30.79
N ARG A 102 -16.78 19.24 31.08
CA ARG A 102 -18.00 18.95 31.85
C ARG A 102 -18.78 17.76 31.25
N ASN A 103 -19.42 16.97 32.12
CA ASN A 103 -20.19 15.75 31.78
C ASN A 103 -21.24 15.96 30.66
N THR A 104 -21.78 17.18 30.52
CA THR A 104 -22.69 17.55 29.42
C THR A 104 -22.06 17.53 28.02
N VAL A 105 -20.77 17.84 27.90
CA VAL A 105 -20.07 17.79 26.61
C VAL A 105 -19.71 16.35 26.25
N GLN A 106 -19.38 15.54 27.25
CA GLN A 106 -19.12 14.11 27.09
C GLN A 106 -20.36 13.38 26.57
N THR A 107 -21.53 13.64 27.17
CA THR A 107 -22.80 13.03 26.77
C THR A 107 -23.29 13.47 25.38
N ALA A 108 -23.03 14.73 24.97
CA ALA A 108 -23.32 15.21 23.62
C ALA A 108 -22.43 14.55 22.54
N TRP A 109 -21.15 14.32 22.83
CA TRP A 109 -20.25 13.63 21.91
C TRP A 109 -20.59 12.14 21.76
N ILE A 110 -21.00 11.48 22.86
CA ILE A 110 -21.48 10.10 22.81
C ILE A 110 -22.68 9.99 21.86
N LEU A 111 -23.58 10.97 21.85
CA LEU A 111 -24.72 11.00 20.93
C LEU A 111 -24.27 11.08 19.47
N GLU A 112 -23.30 11.97 19.17
CA GLU A 112 -22.74 12.14 17.81
C GLU A 112 -22.05 10.88 17.28
N GLN A 113 -21.36 10.15 18.16
CA GLN A 113 -20.61 8.94 17.80
C GLN A 113 -21.39 7.64 17.98
N SER A 114 -22.62 7.70 18.49
CA SER A 114 -23.49 6.52 18.69
C SER A 114 -23.94 5.84 17.39
N VAL A 115 -23.78 6.51 16.25
CA VAL A 115 -24.08 5.97 14.91
C VAL A 115 -23.08 4.88 14.53
N ASP A 116 -21.81 5.08 14.86
CA ASP A 116 -20.71 4.20 14.46
C ASP A 116 -20.27 3.25 15.58
N TYR A 117 -20.53 3.59 16.84
CA TYR A 117 -20.03 2.84 17.99
C TYR A 117 -21.11 2.57 19.03
N SER A 118 -20.97 1.46 19.76
CA SER A 118 -21.91 1.15 20.83
C SER A 118 -21.79 2.16 21.97
N VAL A 119 -22.93 2.69 22.41
CA VAL A 119 -23.03 3.64 23.53
C VAL A 119 -22.36 3.08 24.80
N ALA A 120 -22.44 1.76 25.02
CA ALA A 120 -21.78 1.10 26.14
C ALA A 120 -20.25 1.22 26.11
N LEU A 121 -19.64 1.07 24.92
CA LEU A 121 -18.21 1.20 24.74
C LEU A 121 -17.76 2.66 24.93
N LEU A 122 -18.52 3.62 24.39
CA LEU A 122 -18.25 5.05 24.55
C LEU A 122 -18.38 5.52 26.00
N CYS A 123 -19.41 5.05 26.73
CA CYS A 123 -19.61 5.35 28.15
C CYS A 123 -18.47 4.79 29.02
N SER A 124 -18.05 3.54 28.75
CA SER A 124 -16.92 2.90 29.44
C SER A 124 -15.61 3.69 29.22
N MET A 125 -15.37 4.11 27.97
CA MET A 125 -14.17 4.84 27.57
C MET A 125 -14.07 6.25 28.19
N LEU A 126 -15.20 6.95 28.31
CA LEU A 126 -15.27 8.30 28.90
C LEU A 126 -15.50 8.29 30.42
N SER A 127 -15.57 7.12 31.06
CA SER A 127 -15.92 6.99 32.49
C SER A 127 -17.26 7.65 32.87
N VAL A 128 -18.21 7.68 31.93
CA VAL A 128 -19.57 8.22 32.14
C VAL A 128 -20.53 7.06 32.40
N SER A 129 -21.41 7.19 33.39
CA SER A 129 -22.45 6.19 33.61
C SER A 129 -23.45 6.18 32.45
N ARG A 130 -23.80 4.99 31.98
CA ARG A 130 -24.90 4.78 31.02
C ARG A 130 -26.20 5.43 31.49
N SER A 131 -26.49 5.39 32.80
CA SER A 131 -27.68 6.03 33.36
C SER A 131 -27.64 7.55 33.23
N ALA A 132 -26.48 8.17 33.42
CA ALA A 132 -26.30 9.62 33.25
C ALA A 132 -26.47 10.04 31.79
N TYR A 133 -25.98 9.24 30.84
CA TYR A 133 -26.20 9.45 29.41
C TYR A 133 -27.69 9.43 29.06
N TYR A 134 -28.40 8.35 29.39
CA TYR A 134 -29.83 8.23 29.05
C TYR A 134 -30.71 9.23 29.81
N ALA A 135 -30.36 9.58 31.04
CA ALA A 135 -31.05 10.65 31.78
C ALA A 135 -30.83 12.02 31.11
N TRP A 136 -29.61 12.30 30.65
CA TRP A 136 -29.31 13.54 29.95
C TRP A 136 -30.02 13.64 28.60
N THR A 137 -30.03 12.57 27.80
CA THR A 137 -30.73 12.56 26.49
C THR A 137 -32.23 12.79 26.67
N THR A 138 -32.86 12.08 27.60
CA THR A 138 -34.29 12.23 27.91
C THR A 138 -34.61 13.65 28.42
N ALA A 139 -33.77 14.21 29.29
CA ALA A 139 -33.94 15.57 29.79
C ALA A 139 -33.66 16.64 28.71
N ALA A 140 -32.74 16.37 27.77
CA ALA A 140 -32.46 17.26 26.65
C ALA A 140 -33.63 17.31 25.66
N GLU A 141 -34.23 16.16 25.34
CA GLU A 141 -35.44 16.06 24.51
C GLU A 141 -36.61 16.81 25.15
N SER A 142 -36.83 16.62 26.45
CA SER A 142 -37.86 17.33 27.21
C SER A 142 -37.67 18.86 27.18
N ARG A 143 -36.45 19.35 27.42
CA ARG A 143 -36.14 20.79 27.36
C ARG A 143 -36.29 21.37 25.96
N LYS A 144 -35.91 20.60 24.92
CA LYS A 144 -36.07 21.02 23.52
C LYS A 144 -37.54 21.10 23.14
N ALA A 145 -38.34 20.10 23.52
CA ALA A 145 -39.79 20.08 23.30
C ALA A 145 -40.50 21.27 23.97
N GLN A 146 -40.06 21.65 25.18
CA GLN A 146 -40.61 22.80 25.89
C GLN A 146 -40.30 24.12 25.15
N ARG A 147 -39.06 24.32 24.70
CA ARG A 147 -38.70 25.51 23.89
C ARG A 147 -39.42 25.54 22.56
N ASP A 148 -39.57 24.40 21.89
CA ASP A 148 -40.31 24.33 20.62
C ASP A 148 -41.79 24.69 20.82
N LYS A 149 -42.38 24.31 21.95
CA LYS A 149 -43.74 24.74 22.34
C LYS A 149 -43.80 26.25 22.58
N GLU A 150 -42.86 26.81 23.33
CA GLU A 150 -42.77 28.25 23.56
C GLU A 150 -42.60 29.03 22.25
N LEU A 151 -41.67 28.61 21.39
CA LEU A 151 -41.44 29.21 20.08
C LEU A 151 -42.65 29.09 19.16
N LYS A 152 -43.34 27.94 19.13
CA LYS A 152 -44.61 27.79 18.40
C LYS A 152 -45.67 28.77 18.90
N THR A 153 -45.71 29.01 20.21
CA THR A 153 -46.66 29.98 20.81
C THR A 153 -46.32 31.40 20.36
N VAL A 154 -45.04 31.78 20.38
CA VAL A 154 -44.56 33.10 19.92
C VAL A 154 -44.79 33.28 18.41
N ILE A 155 -44.49 32.28 17.60
CA ILE A 155 -44.73 32.31 16.15
C ILE A 155 -46.23 32.45 15.87
N THR A 156 -47.07 31.64 16.51
CA THR A 156 -48.53 31.73 16.32
C THR A 156 -49.07 33.09 16.74
N ALA A 157 -48.56 33.67 17.84
CA ALA A 157 -48.93 35.01 18.29
C ALA A 157 -48.42 36.14 17.39
N ALA A 158 -47.37 35.92 16.60
CA ALA A 158 -46.82 36.89 15.66
C ALA A 158 -47.50 36.88 14.28
N PHE A 159 -48.28 35.84 13.96
CA PHE A 159 -49.00 35.68 12.70
C PHE A 159 -50.54 35.75 12.86
N ILE A 160 -51.02 36.25 14.01
CA ILE A 160 -52.42 36.67 14.27
C ILE A 160 -52.45 38.20 14.26
#